data_AF-I8U131-F1
#
_entry.id   AF-I8U131-F1
#
_cell.length_a   1.000
_cell.length_b   1.000
_cell.length_c   1.000
_cell.angle_alpha   90.00
_cell.angle_beta   90.00
_cell.angle_gamma   90.00
#
_symmetry.space_group_name_H-M   'P 1'
#
loop_
_entity.id
_entity.type
_entity.pdbx_description
1 polymer ?
#
loop_
_entity_poly.entity_id
_entity_poly.type
_entity_poly.pdbx_seq_one_letter_code
_entity_poly.pdbx_strand_id
1 'polypeptide(L)'
;MKKIRSLFYRILAVVFLLFVAIFLLFYEPDGRTDNTVVIIGKSDKFSEAEIQAAIPFVKGKFKGFTGCNLTKLWYDEEVSNRITNSYMHGGKGMRNGVKAENVLVLMSSFEVGPSGGGWDLKSKLHVFRLKLDINKG
;
A
#
# COMPACT_ATOMS: atom_id res chain seq x y z
N MET A 1 -30.43 21.99 40.69
CA MET A 1 -29.05 21.57 40.32
C MET A 1 -28.95 20.14 39.77
N LYS A 2 -29.54 19.10 40.40
CA LYS A 2 -29.45 17.70 39.91
C LYS A 2 -30.03 17.47 38.50
N LYS A 3 -31.18 18.08 38.18
CA LYS A 3 -31.82 17.99 36.84
C LYS A 3 -30.97 18.62 35.72
N ILE A 4 -30.32 19.76 35.98
CA ILE A 4 -29.46 20.47 35.03
C ILE A 4 -28.20 19.64 34.73
N ARG A 5 -27.59 19.04 35.76
CA ARG A 5 -26.45 18.11 35.58
C ARG A 5 -26.85 16.88 34.76
N SER A 6 -28.02 16.30 35.02
CA SER A 6 -28.55 15.18 34.23
C SER A 6 -28.83 15.56 32.77
N LEU A 7 -29.38 16.75 32.51
CA LEU A 7 -29.60 17.26 31.15
C LEU A 7 -28.27 17.46 30.40
N PHE A 8 -27.26 18.00 31.08
CA PHE A 8 -25.92 18.18 30.52
C PHE A 8 -25.28 16.84 30.08
N TYR A 9 -25.35 15.79 30.91
CA TYR A 9 -24.83 14.48 30.52
C TYR A 9 -25.58 13.85 29.35
N ARG A 10 -26.88 14.09 29.21
CA ARG A 10 -27.67 13.62 28.05
C ARG A 10 -27.21 14.31 26.76
N ILE A 11 -27.01 15.63 26.80
CA ILE A 11 -26.51 16.39 25.66
C ILE A 11 -25.09 15.92 25.30
N LEU A 12 -24.22 15.75 26.28
CA LEU A 12 -22.86 15.26 26.06
C LEU A 12 -22.84 13.85 25.44
N ALA A 13 -23.72 12.96 25.91
CA ALA A 13 -23.86 11.62 25.33
C ALA A 13 -24.32 11.67 23.86
N VAL A 14 -25.27 12.54 23.52
CA VAL A 14 -25.73 12.72 22.14
C VAL A 14 -24.61 13.27 21.25
N VAL A 15 -23.85 14.26 21.71
CA VAL A 15 -22.70 14.82 20.98
C VAL A 15 -21.63 13.74 20.75
N PHE A 16 -21.33 12.93 21.76
CA PHE A 16 -20.39 11.81 21.63
C PHE A 16 -20.87 10.77 20.61
N LEU A 17 -22.15 10.40 20.63
CA LEU A 17 -22.74 9.48 19.65
C LEU A 17 -22.67 10.03 18.23
N LEU A 18 -22.90 11.34 18.04
CA LEU A 18 -22.74 11.99 16.74
C LEU A 18 -21.28 11.95 16.27
N PHE A 19 -20.31 12.20 17.16
CA PHE A 19 -18.89 12.08 16.84
C PHE A 19 -18.50 10.65 16.42
N VAL A 20 -19.00 9.63 17.13
CA VAL A 20 -18.77 8.22 16.78
C VAL A 20 -19.39 7.89 15.42
N ALA A 21 -20.62 8.34 15.16
CA ALA A 21 -21.29 8.11 13.87
C ALA A 21 -20.52 8.75 12.72
N ILE A 22 -20.03 9.98 12.89
CA ILE A 22 -19.19 10.67 11.90
C ILE A 22 -17.87 9.91 11.68
N PHE A 23 -17.21 9.47 12.76
CA PHE A 23 -15.97 8.70 12.66
C PHE A 23 -16.15 7.40 11.85
N LEU A 24 -17.29 6.72 12.03
CA LEU A 24 -17.61 5.50 11.27
C LEU A 24 -17.84 5.77 9.77
N LEU A 25 -18.32 6.96 9.38
CA LEU A 25 -18.48 7.34 7.97
C LEU A 25 -17.14 7.57 7.26
N PHE A 26 -16.09 7.92 8.00
CA PHE A 26 -14.74 8.14 7.48
C PHE A 26 -13.81 6.94 7.67
N TYR A 27 -14.31 5.83 8.23
CA TYR A 27 -13.51 4.62 8.39
C TYR A 27 -13.39 3.89 7.06
N GLU A 28 -12.23 4.01 6.41
CA GLU A 28 -11.90 3.21 5.25
C GLU A 28 -11.03 2.02 5.66
N PRO A 29 -11.39 0.79 5.30
CA PRO A 29 -10.55 -0.37 5.61
C PRO A 29 -9.22 -0.27 4.86
N ASP A 30 -8.13 -0.62 5.56
CA ASP A 30 -6.79 -0.77 4.99
C ASP A 30 -6.80 -1.67 3.74
N GLY A 31 -5.82 -1.45 2.87
CA GLY A 31 -5.57 -2.30 1.71
C GLY A 31 -5.35 -3.76 2.12
N ARG A 32 -6.13 -4.68 1.53
CA ARG A 32 -6.10 -6.12 1.84
C ARG A 32 -4.96 -6.81 1.11
N THR A 33 -4.26 -7.73 1.79
CA THR A 33 -3.09 -8.45 1.24
C THR A 33 -3.07 -9.96 1.54
N ASP A 34 -4.15 -10.47 2.11
CA ASP A 34 -4.21 -11.82 2.70
C ASP A 34 -4.15 -12.90 1.62
N ASN A 35 -4.84 -12.68 0.50
CA ASN A 35 -4.95 -13.62 -0.62
C ASN A 35 -4.00 -13.28 -1.78
N THR A 36 -2.93 -12.53 -1.52
CA THR A 36 -1.98 -12.15 -2.56
C THR A 36 -1.19 -13.35 -3.06
N VAL A 37 -1.32 -13.69 -4.34
CA VAL A 37 -0.48 -14.70 -5.01
C VAL A 37 0.90 -14.12 -5.26
N VAL A 38 1.95 -14.80 -4.81
CA VAL A 38 3.35 -14.40 -5.04
C VAL A 38 3.97 -15.31 -6.10
N ILE A 39 4.62 -14.72 -7.11
CA ILE A 39 5.37 -15.46 -8.12
C ILE A 39 6.79 -14.88 -8.21
N ILE A 40 7.80 -15.69 -7.89
CA ILE A 40 9.19 -15.29 -8.03
C ILE A 40 9.73 -15.88 -9.33
N GLY A 41 9.99 -15.01 -10.31
CA GLY A 41 10.70 -15.38 -11.53
C GLY A 41 12.18 -15.65 -11.26
N LYS A 42 12.87 -16.26 -12.22
CA LYS A 42 14.33 -16.42 -12.16
C LYS A 42 15.01 -15.06 -12.03
N SER A 43 16.11 -15.04 -11.27
CA SER A 43 16.94 -13.85 -11.10
C SER A 43 18.39 -14.26 -10.99
N ASP A 44 19.24 -13.55 -11.73
CA ASP A 44 20.70 -13.60 -11.58
C ASP A 44 21.19 -12.45 -10.68
N LYS A 45 20.39 -11.37 -10.56
CA LYS A 45 20.75 -10.16 -9.80
C LYS A 45 20.44 -10.25 -8.31
N PHE A 46 19.30 -10.84 -7.93
CA PHE A 46 18.87 -10.96 -6.54
C PHE A 46 18.64 -12.42 -6.19
N SER A 47 19.05 -12.82 -4.99
CA SER A 47 18.71 -14.12 -4.46
C SER A 47 17.21 -14.22 -4.18
N GLU A 48 16.67 -15.44 -4.22
CA GLU A 48 15.28 -15.67 -3.84
C GLU A 48 14.98 -15.17 -2.43
N ALA A 49 15.93 -15.30 -1.50
CA ALA A 49 15.80 -14.79 -0.13
C ALA A 49 15.64 -13.26 -0.06
N GLU A 50 16.38 -12.50 -0.87
CA GLU A 50 16.24 -11.04 -0.96
C GLU A 50 14.88 -10.64 -1.54
N ILE A 51 14.41 -11.35 -2.56
CA ILE A 51 13.09 -11.11 -3.16
C ILE A 51 11.98 -11.45 -2.16
N GLN A 52 12.10 -12.56 -1.43
CA GLN A 52 11.15 -12.95 -0.38
C GLN A 52 11.13 -11.94 0.77
N ALA A 53 12.29 -11.44 1.19
CA ALA A 53 12.41 -10.42 2.24
C ALA A 53 11.74 -9.10 1.84
N ALA A 54 11.67 -8.77 0.56
CA ALA A 54 11.00 -7.56 0.07
C ALA A 54 9.46 -7.59 0.18
N ILE A 55 8.85 -8.77 0.04
CA ILE A 55 7.39 -8.94 0.01
C ILE A 55 6.65 -8.34 1.23
N PRO A 56 7.06 -8.61 2.49
CA PRO A 56 6.34 -8.06 3.64
C PRO A 56 6.37 -6.52 3.68
N PHE A 57 7.44 -5.88 3.22
CA PHE A 57 7.49 -4.42 3.12
C PHE A 57 6.53 -3.89 2.06
N VAL A 58 6.42 -4.60 0.92
CA VAL A 58 5.45 -4.26 -0.13
C VAL A 58 4.03 -4.37 0.39
N LYS A 59 3.68 -5.47 1.05
CA LYS A 59 2.37 -5.66 1.68
C LYS A 59 2.11 -4.60 2.77
N GLY A 60 3.11 -4.26 3.58
CA GLY A 60 3.01 -3.23 4.61
C GLY A 60 2.70 -1.85 4.05
N LYS A 61 3.39 -1.43 2.98
CA LYS A 61 3.04 -0.18 2.28
C LYS A 61 1.68 -0.26 1.59
N PHE A 62 1.30 -1.45 1.11
CA PHE A 62 0.03 -1.62 0.41
C PHE A 62 -1.19 -1.36 1.29
N LYS A 63 -1.08 -1.58 2.61
CA LYS A 63 -2.16 -1.26 3.57
C LYS A 63 -2.64 0.19 3.49
N GLY A 64 -1.79 1.12 3.09
CA GLY A 64 -2.16 2.52 2.87
C GLY A 64 -3.06 2.77 1.64
N PHE A 65 -3.25 1.78 0.76
CA PHE A 65 -4.23 1.85 -0.34
C PHE A 65 -5.57 1.33 0.16
N THR A 66 -6.27 2.17 0.91
CA THR A 66 -7.58 1.87 1.49
C THR A 66 -8.59 1.45 0.41
N GLY A 67 -9.46 0.51 0.75
CA GLY A 67 -10.45 -0.03 -0.20
C GLY A 67 -9.86 -0.83 -1.37
N CYS A 68 -8.55 -1.10 -1.41
CA CYS A 68 -7.92 -1.90 -2.45
C CYS A 68 -7.63 -3.34 -1.97
N ASN A 69 -7.54 -4.28 -2.91
CA ASN A 69 -7.24 -5.69 -2.66
C ASN A 69 -6.06 -6.16 -3.53
N LEU A 70 -4.92 -6.43 -2.92
CA LEU A 70 -3.72 -6.90 -3.61
C LEU A 70 -3.87 -8.37 -4.01
N THR A 71 -4.06 -8.64 -5.31
CA THR A 71 -4.33 -9.98 -5.83
C THR A 71 -3.06 -10.72 -6.21
N LYS A 72 -2.04 -10.01 -6.71
CA LYS A 72 -0.79 -10.63 -7.18
C LYS A 72 0.42 -9.75 -6.91
N LEU A 73 1.52 -10.39 -6.51
CA LEU A 73 2.87 -9.84 -6.55
C LEU A 73 3.74 -10.77 -7.38
N TRP A 74 4.60 -10.20 -8.22
CA TRP A 74 5.59 -11.00 -8.92
C TRP A 74 6.90 -10.27 -9.15
N TYR A 75 7.95 -11.05 -9.28
CA TYR A 75 9.26 -10.60 -9.70
C TYR A 75 9.58 -11.13 -11.09
N ASP A 76 10.13 -10.26 -11.92
CA ASP A 76 10.59 -10.47 -13.29
C ASP A 76 11.78 -9.53 -13.45
N GLU A 77 12.96 -10.11 -13.69
CA GLU A 77 14.20 -9.36 -13.66
C GLU A 77 14.28 -8.31 -14.78
N GLU A 78 13.82 -8.64 -15.99
CA GLU A 78 13.85 -7.73 -17.13
C GLU A 78 12.96 -6.50 -16.88
N VAL A 79 11.73 -6.75 -16.41
CA VAL A 79 10.78 -5.67 -16.07
C VAL A 79 11.29 -4.86 -14.89
N SER A 80 11.83 -5.51 -13.86
CA SER A 80 12.44 -4.86 -12.70
C SER A 80 13.58 -3.94 -13.12
N ASN A 81 14.52 -4.43 -13.92
CA ASN A 81 15.67 -3.67 -14.42
C ASN A 81 15.24 -2.46 -15.26
N ARG A 82 14.28 -2.65 -16.17
CA ARG A 82 13.72 -1.55 -16.98
C ARG A 82 13.11 -0.45 -16.10
N ILE A 83 12.35 -0.83 -15.07
CA ILE A 83 11.71 0.12 -14.14
C ILE A 83 12.76 0.81 -13.26
N THR A 84 13.75 0.07 -12.78
CA THR A 84 14.88 0.60 -12.02
C THR A 84 15.61 1.66 -12.84
N ASN A 85 15.84 1.42 -14.13
CA ASN A 85 16.47 2.42 -15.00
C ASN A 85 15.68 3.73 -15.05
N SER A 86 14.35 3.67 -15.25
CA SER A 86 13.49 4.86 -15.20
C SER A 86 13.50 5.54 -13.82
N TYR A 87 13.62 4.78 -12.74
CA TYR A 87 13.71 5.35 -11.39
C TYR A 87 15.02 6.08 -11.14
N MET A 88 16.13 5.54 -11.63
CA MET A 88 17.45 6.14 -11.49
C MET A 88 17.61 7.40 -12.32
N HIS A 89 17.04 7.44 -13.53
CA HIS A 89 17.23 8.54 -14.48
C HIS A 89 16.07 9.55 -14.56
N GLY A 90 14.91 9.23 -13.98
CA GLY A 90 13.74 10.11 -14.02
C GLY A 90 12.92 10.15 -12.73
N GLY A 91 13.33 9.43 -11.69
CA GLY A 91 12.62 9.37 -10.41
C GLY A 91 13.45 9.85 -9.22
N LYS A 92 13.00 9.52 -8.01
CA LYS A 92 13.74 9.88 -6.77
C LYS A 92 15.15 9.26 -6.70
N GLY A 93 15.42 8.20 -7.46
CA GLY A 93 16.73 7.54 -7.55
C GLY A 93 17.84 8.49 -8.00
N MET A 94 17.52 9.49 -8.83
CA MET A 94 18.46 10.51 -9.28
C MET A 94 18.99 11.39 -8.14
N ARG A 95 18.23 11.54 -7.05
CA ARG A 95 18.46 12.57 -6.02
C ARG A 95 18.73 12.01 -4.62
N ASN A 96 18.44 10.73 -4.40
CA ASN A 96 18.51 10.12 -3.06
C ASN A 96 19.77 9.29 -2.80
N GLY A 97 20.71 9.23 -3.76
CA GLY A 97 21.99 8.55 -3.61
C GLY A 97 21.92 7.02 -3.61
N VAL A 98 20.76 6.42 -3.92
CA VAL A 98 20.63 4.95 -4.03
C VAL A 98 21.39 4.45 -5.25
N LYS A 99 22.01 3.28 -5.16
CA LYS A 99 22.63 2.63 -6.32
C LYS A 99 21.61 1.72 -7.01
N ALA A 100 21.67 1.61 -8.34
CA ALA A 100 20.75 0.79 -9.13
C ALA A 100 20.77 -0.72 -8.76
N GLU A 101 21.91 -1.22 -8.28
CA GLU A 101 22.08 -2.57 -7.76
C GLU A 101 21.24 -2.82 -6.50
N ASN A 102 21.01 -1.79 -5.69
CA ASN A 102 20.24 -1.85 -4.45
C ASN A 102 18.75 -1.57 -4.64
N VAL A 103 18.26 -1.51 -5.88
CA VAL A 103 16.85 -1.25 -6.18
C VAL A 103 16.20 -2.51 -6.73
N LEU A 104 15.34 -3.10 -5.90
CA LEU A 104 14.46 -4.20 -6.26
C LEU A 104 13.05 -3.67 -6.52
N VAL A 105 12.44 -4.10 -7.63
CA VAL A 105 11.06 -3.73 -8.00
C VAL A 105 10.22 -5.00 -8.09
N LEU A 106 9.18 -5.07 -7.27
CA LEU A 106 8.09 -6.03 -7.43
C LEU A 106 6.96 -5.41 -8.24
N MET A 107 6.34 -6.19 -9.12
CA MET A 107 5.12 -5.81 -9.80
C MET A 107 3.92 -6.28 -9.01
N SER A 108 2.83 -5.54 -9.11
CA SER A 108 1.58 -5.83 -8.41
C SER A 108 0.38 -5.79 -9.34
N SER A 109 -0.61 -6.63 -9.06
CA SER A 109 -1.98 -6.50 -9.53
C SER A 109 -2.88 -6.37 -8.32
N PHE A 110 -3.86 -5.48 -8.39
CA PHE A 110 -4.82 -5.29 -7.32
C PHE A 110 -6.17 -4.84 -7.89
N GLU A 111 -7.21 -5.04 -7.10
CA GLU A 111 -8.56 -4.58 -7.37
C GLU A 111 -8.83 -3.32 -6.55
N VAL A 112 -9.59 -2.39 -7.12
CA VAL A 112 -10.01 -1.16 -6.45
C VAL A 112 -11.48 -1.30 -6.11
N GLY A 113 -11.78 -1.30 -4.81
CA GLY A 113 -13.15 -1.29 -4.32
C GLY A 113 -13.81 0.09 -4.43
N PRO A 114 -15.11 0.21 -4.13
CA PRO A 114 -15.87 1.45 -4.28
C PRO A 114 -15.30 2.65 -3.51
N SER A 115 -14.65 2.41 -2.37
CA SER A 115 -14.01 3.44 -1.54
C SER A 115 -12.59 3.79 -1.99
N GLY A 116 -11.95 3.00 -2.86
CA GLY A 116 -10.56 3.21 -3.29
C GLY A 116 -10.37 4.33 -4.32
N GLY A 117 -11.37 5.19 -4.52
CA GLY A 117 -11.32 6.34 -5.40
C GLY A 117 -11.38 6.01 -6.89
N GLY A 118 -12.58 5.88 -7.46
CA GLY A 118 -12.74 5.90 -8.91
C GLY A 118 -14.16 5.58 -9.39
N TRP A 119 -14.82 6.55 -10.02
CA TRP A 119 -16.15 6.41 -10.62
C TRP A 119 -16.13 5.67 -11.98
N ASP A 120 -15.02 5.01 -12.31
CA ASP A 120 -14.83 4.21 -13.52
C ASP A 120 -13.57 3.37 -13.36
N LEU A 121 -13.64 2.10 -12.93
CA LEU A 121 -12.46 1.23 -12.91
C LEU A 121 -12.82 -0.24 -13.16
N LYS A 122 -13.09 -0.57 -14.44
CA LYS A 122 -12.67 -1.89 -14.95
C LYS A 122 -11.15 -1.98 -14.84
N SER A 123 -10.67 -2.73 -13.85
CA SER A 123 -9.36 -3.40 -13.80
C SER A 123 -8.24 -2.71 -14.59
N LYS A 124 -7.78 -1.56 -14.12
CA LYS A 124 -6.57 -0.94 -14.65
C LYS A 124 -5.39 -1.51 -13.87
N LEU A 125 -4.55 -2.29 -14.55
CA LEU A 125 -3.29 -2.83 -14.03
C LEU A 125 -2.40 -1.66 -13.57
N HIS A 126 -2.50 -1.29 -12.31
CA HIS A 126 -1.62 -0.31 -11.70
C HIS A 126 -0.42 -1.08 -11.13
N VAL A 127 0.71 -1.01 -11.82
CA VAL A 127 1.98 -1.54 -11.30
C VAL A 127 2.44 -0.62 -10.18
N PHE A 128 2.18 -0.97 -8.92
CA PHE A 128 2.83 -0.32 -7.79
C PHE A 128 4.29 -0.73 -7.76
N ARG A 129 5.16 0.25 -8.01
CA ARG A 129 6.61 0.07 -7.98
C ARG A 129 7.08 0.30 -6.55
N LEU A 130 7.01 -0.73 -5.72
CA LEU A 130 7.63 -0.66 -4.41
C LEU A 130 9.14 -0.82 -4.57
N LYS A 131 9.86 0.18 -4.10
CA LYS A 131 11.32 0.30 -4.22
C LYS A 131 11.88 0.18 -2.83
N LEU A 132 12.65 -0.87 -2.61
CA LEU A 132 13.39 -1.06 -1.38
C LEU A 132 14.84 -0.71 -1.64
N ASP A 133 15.42 0.08 -0.74
CA ASP A 133 16.86 0.22 -0.60
C ASP A 133 17.30 -0.84 0.41
N ILE A 134 17.93 -1.89 -0.07
CA ILE A 134 18.31 -3.07 0.72
C ILE A 134 19.32 -2.70 1.83
N ASN A 135 19.97 -1.54 1.75
CA ASN A 135 20.90 -1.05 2.76
C ASN A 135 20.25 -0.16 3.84
N LYS A 136 18.94 0.09 3.76
CA LYS A 136 18.18 0.91 4.74
C LYS A 136 17.01 0.15 5.37
N GLY A 137 17.11 -1.18 5.40
CA GLY A 137 16.25 -2.04 6.22
C GLY A 137 16.35 -1.72 7.70
#